data_AF-A0A973DMA2-F1
#
_entry.id   AF-A0A973DMA2-F1
#
_cell.length_a   1.000
_cell.length_b   1.000
_cell.length_c   1.000
_cell.angle_alpha   90.00
_cell.angle_beta   90.00
_cell.angle_gamma   90.00
#
_symmetry.space_group_name_H-M   'P 1'
#
loop_
_entity.id
_entity.type
_entity.pdbx_description
1 polymer ?
#
loop_
_entity_poly.entity_id
_entity_poly.type
_entity_poly.pdbx_seq_one_letter_code
_entity_poly.pdbx_strand_id
1 'polypeptide(L)'
;MKKIQLFVWPIFCLSLLIFCLGLSWQAHRAVNFAYPVWYKLLNIQQHVTEFAPKNNFNKHDFPVLDTTQHLQMFAQINQQIHSDGTGLGSIKYINSQGSEQPLLTDSEIIHLTDVSILINTLSWLWLFNIIPLTVGGFVYYHQKIQQPAPKQQWQLLIIATVIPVISVGVIGFTKIFYYLHQWVFPDNHQWFFYYQDSLMSTMMKAPDLFAAIGVTIVIVAVPIFMVAYSLIFSQTKEVPNASR
;
A
#
# COMPACT_ATOMS: atom_id res chain seq x y z
N MET A 1 -29.92 -14.70 -19.52
CA MET A 1 -28.89 -13.88 -20.22
C MET A 1 -28.82 -12.43 -19.71
N LYS A 2 -29.91 -11.64 -19.65
CA LYS A 2 -29.89 -10.24 -19.14
C LYS A 2 -29.30 -10.05 -17.73
N LYS A 3 -29.51 -11.01 -16.80
CA LYS A 3 -28.94 -10.94 -15.44
C LYS A 3 -27.41 -11.08 -15.42
N ILE A 4 -26.81 -11.85 -16.34
CA ILE A 4 -25.34 -12.05 -16.40
C ILE A 4 -24.67 -10.76 -16.85
N GLN A 5 -25.24 -10.07 -17.85
CA GLN A 5 -24.74 -8.79 -18.37
C GLN A 5 -24.70 -7.68 -17.30
N LEU A 6 -25.61 -7.72 -16.31
CA LEU A 6 -25.66 -6.77 -15.21
C LEU A 6 -24.41 -6.84 -14.30
N PHE A 7 -23.80 -8.03 -14.16
CA PHE A 7 -22.66 -8.25 -13.28
C PHE A 7 -21.30 -8.12 -13.99
N VAL A 8 -21.24 -8.22 -15.32
CA VAL A 8 -19.97 -8.14 -16.06
C VAL A 8 -19.30 -6.77 -15.90
N TRP A 9 -20.04 -5.67 -16.09
CA TRP A 9 -19.49 -4.32 -15.95
C TRP A 9 -18.95 -4.01 -14.54
N PRO A 10 -19.68 -4.27 -13.43
CA PRO A 10 -19.14 -4.00 -12.09
C PRO A 10 -17.97 -4.92 -11.72
N ILE A 11 -17.98 -6.20 -12.14
CA ILE A 11 -16.84 -7.11 -11.95
C ILE A 11 -15.62 -6.60 -12.71
N PHE A 12 -15.80 -6.17 -13.96
CA PHE A 12 -14.73 -5.58 -14.75
C PHE A 12 -14.18 -4.31 -14.09
N CYS A 13 -15.04 -3.42 -13.59
CA CYS A 13 -14.59 -2.21 -12.89
C CYS A 13 -13.85 -2.53 -11.60
N LEU A 14 -14.31 -3.50 -10.82
CA LEU A 14 -13.59 -3.96 -9.63
C LEU A 14 -12.23 -4.54 -9.98
N SER A 15 -12.16 -5.37 -11.02
CA SER A 15 -10.91 -5.94 -11.51
C SER A 15 -9.96 -4.85 -12.01
N LEU A 16 -10.47 -3.85 -12.74
CA LEU A 16 -9.67 -2.71 -13.18
C LEU A 16 -9.15 -1.91 -11.98
N LEU A 17 -9.97 -1.70 -10.94
CA LEU A 17 -9.56 -1.01 -9.71
C LEU A 17 -8.44 -1.76 -8.99
N ILE A 18 -8.55 -3.09 -8.82
CA ILE A 18 -7.49 -3.92 -8.22
C ILE A 18 -6.19 -3.80 -9.02
N PHE A 19 -6.26 -3.82 -10.35
CA PHE A 19 -5.10 -3.64 -11.21
C PHE A 19 -4.46 -2.25 -11.04
N CYS A 20 -5.26 -1.19 -11.00
CA CYS A 20 -4.78 0.18 -10.79
C CYS A 20 -4.18 0.39 -9.39
N LEU A 21 -4.72 -0.25 -8.36
CA LEU A 21 -4.12 -0.28 -7.01
C LEU A 21 -2.75 -0.99 -7.04
N GLY A 22 -2.62 -2.09 -7.78
CA GLY A 22 -1.34 -2.77 -8.01
C GLY A 22 -0.32 -1.86 -8.69
N LEU A 23 -0.70 -1.16 -9.77
CA LEU A 23 0.18 -0.20 -10.43
C LEU A 23 0.59 0.96 -9.51
N SER A 24 -0.36 1.50 -8.74
CA SER A 24 -0.09 2.54 -7.75
C SER A 24 0.90 2.07 -6.70
N TRP A 25 0.74 0.85 -6.18
CA TRP A 25 1.67 0.22 -5.25
C TRP A 25 3.09 0.12 -5.84
N GLN A 26 3.22 -0.38 -7.07
CA GLN A 26 4.52 -0.51 -7.74
C GLN A 26 5.21 0.85 -7.94
N ALA A 27 4.44 1.88 -8.30
CA ALA A 27 4.97 3.25 -8.43
C ALA A 27 5.48 3.77 -7.08
N HIS A 28 4.75 3.57 -5.99
CA HIS A 28 5.19 3.96 -4.66
C HIS A 28 6.43 3.18 -4.21
N ARG A 29 6.45 1.86 -4.40
CA ARG A 29 7.61 1.00 -4.10
C ARG A 29 8.89 1.54 -4.76
N ALA A 30 8.82 1.91 -6.04
CA ALA A 30 9.96 2.40 -6.82
C ALA A 30 10.59 3.68 -6.24
N VAL A 31 9.82 4.47 -5.49
CA VAL A 31 10.28 5.71 -4.85
C VAL A 31 10.31 5.61 -3.33
N ASN A 32 10.42 4.40 -2.78
CA ASN A 32 10.43 4.12 -1.34
C ASN A 32 9.23 4.76 -0.62
N PHE A 33 8.04 4.62 -1.19
CA PHE A 33 6.78 5.17 -0.69
C PHE A 33 6.81 6.68 -0.39
N ALA A 34 7.69 7.42 -1.09
CA ALA A 34 7.96 8.82 -0.84
C ALA A 34 8.31 9.11 0.64
N TYR A 35 8.97 8.16 1.32
CA TYR A 35 9.34 8.27 2.73
C TYR A 35 10.04 9.59 3.10
N PRO A 36 10.96 10.17 2.29
CA PRO A 36 11.56 11.48 2.60
C PRO A 36 10.55 12.63 2.75
N VAL A 37 9.42 12.56 2.04
CA VAL A 37 8.32 13.55 2.16
C VAL A 37 7.59 13.35 3.48
N TRP A 38 7.20 12.11 3.78
CA TRP A 38 6.50 11.78 5.03
C TRP A 38 7.37 11.95 6.27
N TYR A 39 8.65 11.70 6.16
CA TYR A 39 9.64 11.92 7.22
C TYR A 39 9.58 13.36 7.74
N LYS A 40 9.41 14.32 6.82
CA LYS A 40 9.22 15.74 7.15
C LYS A 40 7.80 16.03 7.61
N LEU A 41 6.78 15.64 6.85
CA LEU A 41 5.38 15.99 7.13
C LEU A 41 4.86 15.40 8.45
N LEU A 42 5.35 14.23 8.86
CA LEU A 42 4.97 13.56 10.11
C LEU A 42 5.91 13.88 11.27
N ASN A 43 6.90 14.77 11.08
CA ASN A 43 7.93 15.10 12.06
C ASN A 43 8.64 13.85 12.62
N ILE A 44 8.96 12.89 11.75
CA ILE A 44 9.60 11.63 12.15
C ILE A 44 10.96 11.90 12.82
N GLN A 45 11.70 12.91 12.35
CA GLN A 45 12.94 13.36 12.99
C GLN A 45 12.77 13.66 14.49
N GLN A 46 11.74 14.42 14.84
CA GLN A 46 11.45 14.77 16.23
C GLN A 46 11.04 13.54 17.02
N HIS A 47 10.21 12.68 16.42
CA HIS A 47 9.77 11.42 17.03
C HIS A 47 10.94 10.47 17.32
N VAL A 48 11.85 10.28 16.36
CA VAL A 48 13.08 9.50 16.54
C VAL A 48 13.95 10.09 17.65
N THR A 49 14.12 11.41 17.67
CA THR A 49 14.88 12.12 18.72
C THR A 49 14.29 11.91 20.11
N GLU A 50 12.97 11.76 20.21
CA GLU A 50 12.27 11.54 21.48
C GLU A 50 12.35 10.09 21.97
N PHE A 51 12.19 9.11 21.08
CA PHE A 51 11.98 7.71 21.46
C PHE A 51 13.22 6.82 21.32
N ALA A 52 14.12 7.07 20.35
CA ALA A 52 15.31 6.24 20.17
C ALA A 52 16.26 6.27 21.40
N PRO A 53 16.48 7.41 22.09
CA PRO A 53 17.28 7.43 23.31
C PRO A 53 16.63 6.72 24.52
N LYS A 54 15.38 6.27 24.40
CA LYS A 54 14.65 5.52 25.43
C LYS A 54 14.55 4.03 25.08
N ASN A 55 15.38 3.55 24.14
CA ASN A 55 15.26 2.20 23.62
C ASN A 55 15.65 1.10 24.63
N ASN A 56 14.71 0.24 25.00
CA ASN A 56 14.91 -0.81 26.00
C ASN A 56 15.87 -1.94 25.59
N PHE A 57 16.29 -1.99 24.31
CA PHE A 57 17.19 -3.02 23.76
C PHE A 57 18.62 -2.49 23.54
N ASN A 58 19.06 -1.55 24.38
CA ASN A 58 20.41 -0.97 24.37
C ASN A 58 20.79 -0.26 23.07
N LYS A 59 19.83 0.21 22.28
CA LYS A 59 20.09 0.99 21.05
C LYS A 59 20.08 2.50 21.27
N HIS A 60 20.56 2.93 22.45
CA HIS A 60 20.61 4.34 22.85
C HIS A 60 21.63 5.16 22.05
N ASP A 61 22.57 4.49 21.39
CA ASP A 61 23.61 5.07 20.54
C ASP A 61 23.15 5.31 19.09
N PHE A 62 21.86 5.09 18.81
CA PHE A 62 21.25 5.34 17.51
C PHE A 62 21.48 6.80 17.06
N PRO A 63 21.95 7.05 15.83
CA PRO A 63 22.36 8.38 15.38
C PRO A 63 21.14 9.25 15.05
N VAL A 64 20.47 9.76 16.08
CA VAL A 64 19.18 10.46 15.94
C VAL A 64 19.20 11.66 15.00
N LEU A 65 20.35 12.32 14.77
CA LEU A 65 20.47 13.49 13.88
C LEU A 65 20.86 13.11 12.44
N ASP A 66 21.16 11.85 12.14
CA ASP A 66 21.56 11.40 10.80
C ASP A 66 20.35 10.96 9.98
N THR A 67 19.61 11.95 9.48
CA THR A 67 18.46 11.70 8.60
C THR A 67 18.85 10.89 7.36
N THR A 68 20.05 11.06 6.81
CA THR A 68 20.50 10.32 5.62
C THR A 68 20.50 8.83 5.90
N GLN A 69 21.04 8.44 7.06
CA GLN A 69 21.07 7.05 7.50
C GLN A 69 19.67 6.50 7.74
N HIS A 70 18.76 7.27 8.34
CA HIS A 70 17.37 6.85 8.54
C HIS A 70 16.66 6.57 7.21
N LEU A 71 16.84 7.43 6.22
CA LEU A 71 16.26 7.24 4.88
C LEU A 71 16.86 6.02 4.17
N GLN A 72 18.16 5.80 4.30
CA GLN A 72 18.84 4.62 3.75
C GLN A 72 18.33 3.33 4.40
N MET A 73 18.19 3.29 5.72
CA MET A 73 17.68 2.13 6.45
C MET A 73 16.23 1.81 6.07
N PHE A 74 15.37 2.83 5.95
CA PHE A 74 14.01 2.60 5.44
C PHE A 74 14.02 2.05 4.02
N ALA A 75 14.87 2.59 3.13
CA ALA A 75 14.99 2.08 1.77
C ALA A 75 15.49 0.63 1.73
N GLN A 76 16.43 0.27 2.60
CA GLN A 76 16.89 -1.12 2.76
C GLN A 76 15.75 -2.02 3.25
N ILE A 77 14.99 -1.61 4.27
CA ILE A 77 13.82 -2.39 4.72
C ILE A 77 12.83 -2.56 3.57
N ASN A 78 12.50 -1.48 2.86
CA ASN A 78 11.60 -1.54 1.69
C ASN A 78 12.12 -2.49 0.60
N GLN A 79 13.43 -2.50 0.35
CA GLN A 79 14.04 -3.45 -0.58
C GLN A 79 13.85 -4.89 -0.09
N GLN A 80 14.23 -5.19 1.16
CA GLN A 80 14.23 -6.56 1.66
C GLN A 80 12.83 -7.15 1.84
N ILE A 81 11.82 -6.36 2.25
CA ILE A 81 10.43 -6.86 2.31
C ILE A 81 9.86 -7.17 0.92
N HIS A 82 10.48 -6.68 -0.17
CA HIS A 82 10.14 -7.06 -1.54
C HIS A 82 11.11 -8.09 -2.14
N SER A 83 11.96 -8.70 -1.31
CA SER A 83 12.91 -9.76 -1.67
C SER A 83 12.83 -10.90 -0.63
N ASP A 84 11.60 -11.33 -0.34
CA ASP A 84 11.27 -12.43 0.59
C ASP A 84 11.78 -12.25 2.03
N GLY A 85 12.07 -11.01 2.44
CA GLY A 85 12.68 -10.69 3.73
C GLY A 85 14.18 -11.04 3.82
N THR A 86 14.78 -11.51 2.72
CA THR A 86 16.20 -11.89 2.70
C THR A 86 17.07 -10.65 2.95
N GLY A 87 17.97 -10.72 3.94
CA GLY A 87 18.85 -9.61 4.29
C GLY A 87 18.31 -8.62 5.33
N LEU A 88 17.08 -8.78 5.85
CA LEU A 88 16.57 -7.94 6.95
C LEU A 88 17.53 -7.91 8.15
N GLY A 89 18.06 -9.07 8.56
CA GLY A 89 19.02 -9.17 9.66
C GLY A 89 20.41 -8.56 9.40
N SER A 90 20.71 -8.16 8.15
CA SER A 90 21.98 -7.51 7.79
C SER A 90 21.91 -5.99 7.79
N ILE A 91 20.72 -5.41 8.03
CA ILE A 91 20.55 -3.95 8.07
C ILE A 91 21.17 -3.41 9.36
N LYS A 92 22.06 -2.44 9.21
CA LYS A 92 22.82 -1.85 10.32
C LYS A 92 22.78 -0.32 10.28
N TYR A 93 22.98 0.27 11.45
CA TYR A 93 23.26 1.69 11.62
C TYR A 93 24.72 1.87 12.08
N ILE A 94 25.31 3.02 11.77
CA ILE A 94 26.63 3.43 12.23
C ILE A 94 26.40 4.44 13.35
N ASN A 95 26.83 4.10 14.55
CA ASN A 95 26.68 4.97 15.71
C ASN A 95 27.67 6.15 15.68
N SER A 96 27.58 7.06 16.65
CA SER A 96 28.47 8.23 16.76
C SER A 96 29.95 7.89 16.95
N GLN A 97 30.27 6.65 17.31
CA GLN A 97 31.63 6.14 17.46
C GLN A 97 32.15 5.45 16.18
N GLY A 98 31.36 5.39 15.12
CA GLY A 98 31.72 4.70 13.87
C GLY A 98 31.56 3.18 13.91
N SER A 99 30.90 2.63 14.94
CA SER A 99 30.65 1.20 15.07
C SER A 99 29.33 0.81 14.40
N GLU A 100 29.33 -0.30 13.67
CA GLU A 100 28.12 -0.87 13.08
C GLU A 100 27.31 -1.65 14.12
N GLN A 101 26.02 -1.34 14.22
CA GLN A 101 25.08 -1.99 15.12
C GLN A 101 23.86 -2.51 14.32
N PRO A 102 23.30 -3.69 14.67
CA PRO A 102 22.11 -4.19 14.01
C PRO A 102 20.92 -3.25 14.21
N LEU A 103 20.19 -2.93 13.15
CA LEU A 103 19.01 -2.08 13.24
C LEU A 103 17.84 -2.80 13.89
N LEU A 104 17.57 -4.03 13.43
CA LEU A 104 16.39 -4.82 13.82
C LEU A 104 16.76 -5.82 14.92
N THR A 105 15.77 -6.15 15.74
CA THR A 105 15.73 -7.30 16.65
C THR A 105 15.20 -8.53 15.93
N ASP A 106 15.38 -9.71 16.51
CA ASP A 106 14.89 -10.96 15.91
C ASP A 106 13.37 -10.94 15.71
N SER A 107 12.62 -10.41 16.67
CA SER A 107 11.17 -10.26 16.57
C SER A 107 10.75 -9.30 15.44
N GLU A 108 11.46 -8.18 15.25
CA GLU A 108 11.21 -7.27 14.13
C GLU A 108 11.56 -7.92 12.77
N ILE A 109 12.60 -8.74 12.70
CA ILE A 109 12.96 -9.50 11.50
C ILE A 109 11.86 -10.49 11.14
N ILE A 110 11.36 -11.26 12.12
CA ILE A 110 10.23 -12.19 11.92
C ILE A 110 9.02 -11.42 11.40
N HIS A 111 8.64 -10.33 12.07
CA HIS A 111 7.50 -9.53 11.66
C HIS A 111 7.63 -8.99 10.22
N LEU A 112 8.78 -8.40 9.87
CA LEU A 112 9.01 -7.87 8.52
C LEU A 112 9.11 -8.98 7.47
N THR A 113 9.48 -10.20 7.87
CA THR A 113 9.41 -11.39 7.00
C THR A 113 7.97 -11.78 6.74
N ASP A 114 7.10 -11.76 7.77
CA ASP A 114 5.67 -11.98 7.57
C ASP A 114 5.04 -10.91 6.67
N VAL A 115 5.45 -9.64 6.83
CA VAL A 115 5.06 -8.54 5.94
C VAL A 115 5.51 -8.83 4.50
N SER A 116 6.71 -9.38 4.30
CA SER A 116 7.20 -9.77 2.97
C SER A 116 6.34 -10.85 2.33
N ILE A 117 5.95 -11.87 3.09
CA ILE A 117 5.04 -12.93 2.63
C ILE A 117 3.69 -12.33 2.22
N LEU A 118 3.12 -11.45 3.06
CA LEU A 118 1.87 -10.76 2.75
C LEU A 118 1.96 -9.95 1.44
N ILE A 119 3.02 -9.16 1.28
CA ILE A 119 3.26 -8.37 0.06
C ILE A 119 3.38 -9.28 -1.16
N ASN A 120 4.08 -10.42 -1.04
CA ASN A 120 4.19 -11.40 -2.12
C ASN A 120 2.83 -12.01 -2.48
N THR A 121 2.02 -12.41 -1.49
CA THR A 121 0.66 -12.90 -1.71
C THR A 121 -0.23 -11.87 -2.41
N LEU A 122 -0.19 -10.61 -1.96
CA LEU A 122 -0.91 -9.51 -2.62
C LEU A 122 -0.38 -9.19 -4.02
N SER A 123 0.92 -9.41 -4.27
CA SER A 123 1.52 -9.29 -5.59
C SER A 123 0.93 -10.30 -6.58
N TRP A 124 0.70 -11.54 -6.13
CA TRP A 124 0.00 -12.53 -6.95
C TRP A 124 -1.46 -12.16 -7.20
N LEU A 125 -2.15 -11.57 -6.23
CA LEU A 125 -3.55 -11.16 -6.37
C LEU A 125 -3.75 -10.19 -7.56
N TRP A 126 -2.96 -9.12 -7.64
CA TRP A 126 -3.15 -8.14 -8.74
C TRP A 126 -2.66 -8.66 -10.09
N LEU A 127 -1.68 -9.57 -10.12
CA LEU A 127 -1.21 -10.24 -11.34
C LEU A 127 -2.25 -11.21 -11.89
N PHE A 128 -2.79 -12.12 -11.06
CA PHE A 128 -3.83 -13.05 -11.50
C PHE A 128 -5.14 -12.34 -11.83
N ASN A 129 -5.38 -11.17 -11.23
CA ASN A 129 -6.50 -10.30 -11.58
C ASN A 129 -6.47 -9.79 -13.04
N ILE A 130 -5.35 -9.93 -13.77
CA ILE A 130 -5.31 -9.69 -15.22
C ILE A 130 -6.25 -10.64 -15.98
N ILE A 131 -6.48 -11.85 -15.49
CA ILE A 131 -7.37 -12.83 -16.13
C ILE A 131 -8.83 -12.32 -16.16
N PRO A 132 -9.50 -12.04 -15.03
CA PRO A 132 -10.86 -11.50 -15.06
C PRO A 132 -10.93 -10.13 -15.74
N LEU A 133 -9.87 -9.32 -15.69
CA LEU A 133 -9.80 -8.04 -16.40
C LEU A 133 -9.87 -8.23 -17.91
N THR A 134 -9.03 -9.12 -18.46
CA THR A 134 -8.96 -9.41 -19.90
C THR A 134 -10.21 -10.14 -20.39
N VAL A 135 -10.69 -11.16 -19.66
CA VAL A 135 -11.93 -11.87 -19.99
C VAL A 135 -13.14 -10.94 -19.92
N GLY A 136 -13.24 -10.13 -18.87
CA GLY A 136 -14.32 -9.15 -18.71
C GLY A 136 -14.30 -8.09 -19.82
N GLY A 137 -13.11 -7.60 -20.19
CA GLY A 137 -12.93 -6.67 -21.31
C GLY A 137 -13.31 -7.28 -22.67
N PHE A 138 -12.89 -8.53 -22.92
CA PHE A 138 -13.25 -9.27 -24.13
C PHE A 138 -14.76 -9.51 -24.23
N VAL A 139 -15.39 -9.99 -23.16
CA VAL A 139 -16.84 -10.20 -23.09
C VAL A 139 -17.58 -8.88 -23.28
N TYR A 140 -17.12 -7.81 -22.66
CA TYR A 140 -17.70 -6.47 -22.84
C TYR A 140 -17.64 -6.02 -24.30
N TYR A 141 -16.47 -6.12 -24.96
CA TYR A 141 -16.25 -5.70 -26.34
C TYR A 141 -17.11 -6.51 -27.32
N HIS A 142 -17.15 -7.83 -27.17
CA HIS A 142 -17.88 -8.71 -28.09
C HIS A 142 -19.39 -8.72 -27.86
N GLN A 143 -19.86 -8.65 -26.61
CA GLN A 143 -21.29 -8.70 -26.30
C GLN A 143 -21.96 -7.32 -26.27
N LYS A 144 -21.20 -6.24 -26.53
CA LYS A 144 -21.67 -4.84 -26.52
C LYS A 144 -22.54 -4.54 -25.29
N ILE A 145 -22.04 -4.94 -24.12
CA ILE A 145 -22.79 -4.83 -22.87
C ILE A 145 -23.10 -3.35 -22.62
N GLN A 146 -24.38 -3.05 -22.40
CA GLN A 146 -24.80 -1.69 -22.12
C GLN A 146 -24.22 -1.24 -20.78
N GLN A 147 -23.53 -0.10 -20.81
CA GLN A 147 -23.04 0.54 -19.61
C GLN A 147 -24.21 1.18 -18.83
N PRO A 148 -24.12 1.26 -17.49
CA PRO A 148 -24.96 2.15 -16.71
C PRO A 148 -24.87 3.59 -17.24
N ALA A 149 -25.91 4.39 -17.03
CA ALA A 149 -25.87 5.80 -17.43
C ALA A 149 -24.67 6.51 -16.78
N PRO A 150 -24.02 7.50 -17.42
CA PRO A 150 -22.82 8.16 -16.87
C PRO A 150 -22.99 8.67 -15.42
N LYS A 151 -24.20 9.16 -15.08
CA LYS A 151 -24.56 9.54 -13.71
C LYS A 151 -24.44 8.38 -12.71
N GLN A 152 -24.90 7.19 -13.08
CA GLN A 152 -24.81 5.99 -12.24
C GLN A 152 -23.37 5.51 -12.09
N GLN A 153 -22.54 5.63 -13.15
CA GLN A 153 -21.12 5.28 -13.09
C GLN A 153 -20.38 6.15 -12.06
N TRP A 154 -20.59 7.48 -12.10
CA TRP A 154 -20.03 8.40 -11.11
C TRP A 154 -20.55 8.15 -9.69
N GLN A 155 -21.84 7.87 -9.53
CA GLN A 155 -22.40 7.51 -8.23
C GLN A 155 -21.73 6.26 -7.66
N LEU A 156 -21.55 5.22 -8.46
CA LEU A 156 -20.88 3.98 -8.02
C LEU A 156 -19.40 4.21 -7.68
N LEU A 157 -18.68 5.01 -8.47
CA LEU A 157 -17.29 5.36 -8.16
C LEU A 157 -17.18 6.15 -6.85
N ILE A 158 -18.05 7.14 -6.65
CA ILE A 158 -18.11 7.93 -5.41
C ILE A 158 -18.45 7.02 -4.23
N ILE A 159 -19.45 6.16 -4.34
CA ILE A 159 -19.82 5.19 -3.31
C ILE A 159 -18.63 4.27 -2.97
N ALA A 160 -17.98 3.72 -4.00
CA ALA A 160 -16.86 2.79 -3.85
C ALA A 160 -15.58 3.43 -3.28
N THR A 161 -15.47 4.76 -3.29
CA THR A 161 -14.29 5.48 -2.78
C THR A 161 -14.59 6.23 -1.47
N VAL A 162 -15.66 7.03 -1.44
CA VAL A 162 -16.02 7.86 -0.29
C VAL A 162 -16.52 7.04 0.88
N ILE A 163 -17.31 5.98 0.68
CA ILE A 163 -17.81 5.17 1.79
C ILE A 163 -16.66 4.48 2.54
N PRO A 164 -15.71 3.79 1.88
CA PRO A 164 -14.54 3.24 2.58
C PRO A 164 -13.73 4.31 3.32
N VAL A 165 -13.49 5.48 2.71
CA VAL A 165 -12.74 6.58 3.35
C VAL A 165 -13.45 7.09 4.61
N ILE A 166 -14.76 7.34 4.53
CA ILE A 166 -15.55 7.76 5.70
C ILE A 166 -15.53 6.67 6.77
N SER A 167 -15.64 5.40 6.38
CA SER A 167 -15.63 4.26 7.31
C SER A 167 -14.31 4.20 8.08
N VAL A 168 -13.18 4.38 7.39
CA VAL A 168 -11.85 4.47 8.02
C VAL A 168 -11.77 5.68 8.96
N GLY A 169 -12.31 6.83 8.56
CA GLY A 169 -12.34 8.03 9.41
C GLY A 169 -13.18 7.86 10.68
N VAL A 170 -14.33 7.17 10.59
CA VAL A 170 -15.25 6.94 11.72
C VAL A 170 -14.71 5.86 12.67
N ILE A 171 -14.19 4.76 12.14
CA ILE A 171 -13.65 3.65 12.95
C ILE A 171 -12.30 4.05 13.56
N GLY A 172 -11.48 4.77 12.79
CA GLY A 172 -10.12 5.15 13.11
C GLY A 172 -9.09 4.20 12.48
N PHE A 173 -8.10 4.77 11.79
CA PHE A 173 -7.06 4.01 11.09
C PHE A 173 -6.33 3.04 12.02
N THR A 174 -5.91 3.49 13.21
CA THR A 174 -5.18 2.65 14.18
C THR A 174 -5.95 1.40 14.58
N LYS A 175 -7.27 1.50 14.78
CA LYS A 175 -8.09 0.33 15.13
C LYS A 175 -8.16 -0.68 13.99
N ILE A 176 -8.36 -0.19 12.77
CA ILE A 176 -8.37 -1.04 11.57
C ILE A 176 -7.00 -1.68 11.37
N PHE A 177 -5.92 -0.89 11.53
CA PHE A 177 -4.55 -1.35 11.41
C PHE A 177 -4.27 -2.49 12.40
N TYR A 178 -4.58 -2.32 13.70
CA TYR A 178 -4.39 -3.36 14.71
C TYR A 178 -5.25 -4.59 14.45
N TYR A 179 -6.52 -4.41 14.08
CA TYR A 179 -7.40 -5.52 13.75
C TYR A 179 -6.85 -6.37 12.59
N LEU A 180 -6.38 -5.71 11.52
CA LEU A 180 -5.77 -6.40 10.40
C LEU A 180 -4.47 -7.10 10.79
N HIS A 181 -3.63 -6.51 11.66
CA HIS A 181 -2.39 -7.16 12.09
C HIS A 181 -2.67 -8.42 12.91
N GLN A 182 -3.67 -8.38 13.81
CA GLN A 182 -4.10 -9.55 14.56
C GLN A 182 -4.70 -10.65 13.68
N TRP A 183 -5.38 -10.27 12.60
CA TRP A 183 -6.07 -11.24 11.73
C TRP A 183 -5.16 -11.84 10.64
N VAL A 184 -4.19 -11.06 10.15
CA VAL A 184 -3.32 -11.45 9.03
C VAL A 184 -2.06 -12.16 9.50
N PHE A 185 -1.48 -11.74 10.63
CA PHE A 185 -0.20 -12.29 11.12
C PHE A 185 -0.41 -13.44 12.12
N PRO A 186 0.51 -14.42 12.18
CA PRO A 186 0.41 -15.54 13.12
C PRO A 186 0.37 -15.10 14.59
N ASP A 187 -0.46 -15.75 15.42
CA ASP A 187 -0.64 -15.41 16.85
C ASP A 187 0.66 -15.49 17.68
N ASN A 188 1.62 -16.31 17.25
CA ASN A 188 2.91 -16.51 17.91
C ASN A 188 4.00 -15.53 17.43
N HIS A 189 3.69 -14.64 16.48
CA HIS A 189 4.63 -13.66 15.96
C HIS A 189 4.26 -12.27 16.50
N GLN A 190 5.24 -11.59 17.10
CA GLN A 190 5.04 -10.23 17.60
C GLN A 190 4.84 -9.28 16.41
N TRP A 191 3.66 -8.69 16.30
CA TRP A 191 3.35 -7.69 15.27
C TRP A 191 3.33 -6.27 15.83
N PHE A 192 3.09 -6.10 17.13
CA PHE A 192 3.04 -4.80 17.80
C PHE A 192 4.35 -4.52 18.53
N PHE A 193 4.91 -3.33 18.33
CA PHE A 193 6.11 -2.89 19.01
C PHE A 193 5.92 -1.47 19.53
N TYR A 194 6.26 -1.23 20.79
CA TYR A 194 6.32 0.12 21.33
C TYR A 194 7.49 0.88 20.72
N TYR A 195 7.39 2.21 20.66
CA TYR A 195 8.48 3.05 20.14
C TYR A 195 9.77 2.88 20.96
N GLN A 196 9.65 2.74 22.28
CA GLN A 196 10.77 2.47 23.18
C GLN A 196 11.36 1.06 22.99
N ASP A 197 10.71 0.17 22.26
CA ASP A 197 11.20 -1.20 22.06
C ASP A 197 11.78 -1.39 20.66
N SER A 198 11.34 -0.59 19.68
CA SER A 198 11.59 -0.84 18.26
C SER A 198 12.06 0.41 17.53
N LEU A 199 13.29 0.35 17.02
CA LEU A 199 13.78 1.37 16.09
C LEU A 199 13.02 1.33 14.77
N MET A 200 12.52 0.17 14.34
CA MET A 200 11.66 0.06 13.16
C MET A 200 10.38 0.90 13.35
N SER A 201 9.65 0.67 14.44
CA SER A 201 8.38 1.36 14.71
C SER A 201 8.60 2.85 15.00
N THR A 202 9.72 3.19 15.64
CA THR A 202 10.12 4.59 15.88
C THR A 202 10.44 5.31 14.57
N MET A 203 11.30 4.75 13.73
CA MET A 203 11.62 5.37 12.44
C MET A 203 10.41 5.44 11.53
N MET A 204 9.53 4.44 11.56
CA MET A 204 8.33 4.47 10.73
C MET A 204 7.19 5.27 11.36
N LYS A 205 7.31 5.71 12.63
CA LYS A 205 6.20 6.30 13.40
C LYS A 205 4.89 5.53 13.19
N ALA A 206 4.96 4.20 13.32
CA ALA A 206 3.82 3.33 13.04
C ALA A 206 2.70 3.61 14.07
N PRO A 207 1.42 3.79 13.67
CA PRO A 207 0.85 3.49 12.35
C PRO A 207 0.72 4.71 11.41
N ASP A 208 1.14 5.91 11.82
CA ASP A 208 0.88 7.18 11.11
C ASP A 208 1.41 7.20 9.68
N LEU A 209 2.65 6.72 9.47
CA LEU A 209 3.25 6.63 8.13
C LEU A 209 2.44 5.72 7.21
N PHE A 210 1.97 4.58 7.73
CA PHE A 210 1.17 3.65 6.94
C PHE A 210 -0.20 4.21 6.59
N ALA A 211 -0.79 5.05 7.45
CA ALA A 211 -2.00 5.80 7.13
C ALA A 211 -1.78 6.72 5.93
N ALA A 212 -0.69 7.49 5.97
CA ALA A 212 -0.32 8.42 4.90
C ALA A 212 -0.05 7.70 3.57
N ILE A 213 0.70 6.59 3.61
CA ILE A 213 0.95 5.73 2.44
C ILE A 213 -0.35 5.17 1.87
N GLY A 214 -1.25 4.67 2.72
CA GLY A 214 -2.55 4.14 2.28
C GLY A 214 -3.38 5.17 1.52
N VAL A 215 -3.39 6.42 2.00
CA VAL A 215 -4.07 7.53 1.34
C VAL A 215 -3.44 7.83 -0.03
N THR A 216 -2.11 7.92 -0.14
CA THR A 216 -1.47 8.25 -1.42
C THR A 216 -1.61 7.15 -2.46
N ILE A 217 -1.63 5.89 -2.04
CA ILE A 217 -1.91 4.76 -2.95
C ILE A 217 -3.28 4.95 -3.60
N VAL A 218 -4.31 5.31 -2.84
CA VAL A 218 -5.66 5.57 -3.38
C VAL A 218 -5.67 6.82 -4.27
N ILE A 219 -5.04 7.92 -3.83
CA ILE A 219 -4.96 9.17 -4.61
C ILE A 219 -4.29 8.95 -5.97
N VAL A 220 -3.30 8.07 -6.07
CA VAL A 220 -2.63 7.74 -7.34
C VAL A 220 -3.41 6.70 -8.14
N ALA A 221 -4.05 5.72 -7.49
CA ALA A 221 -4.81 4.68 -8.17
C ALA A 221 -6.06 5.23 -8.88
N VAL A 222 -6.74 6.21 -8.29
CA VAL A 222 -7.99 6.79 -8.86
C VAL A 222 -7.74 7.46 -10.23
N PRO A 223 -6.75 8.34 -10.42
CA PRO A 223 -6.37 8.86 -11.74
C PRO A 223 -5.99 7.78 -12.75
N ILE A 224 -5.20 6.79 -12.34
CA ILE A 224 -4.83 5.65 -13.22
C ILE A 224 -6.11 4.92 -13.68
N PHE A 225 -7.04 4.66 -12.75
CA PHE A 225 -8.33 4.06 -13.05
C PHE A 225 -9.15 4.92 -14.02
N MET A 226 -9.26 6.23 -13.78
CA MET A 226 -10.02 7.14 -14.65
C MET A 226 -9.48 7.14 -16.08
N VAL A 227 -8.15 7.18 -16.25
CA VAL A 227 -7.50 7.14 -17.56
C VAL A 227 -7.71 5.79 -18.22
N ALA A 228 -7.43 4.69 -17.53
CA ALA A 228 -7.58 3.33 -18.07
C ALA A 228 -9.03 3.04 -18.46
N TYR A 229 -9.99 3.39 -17.59
CA TYR A 229 -11.42 3.27 -17.87
C TYR A 229 -11.79 4.09 -19.12
N SER A 230 -11.35 5.35 -19.20
CA SER A 230 -11.64 6.21 -20.34
C SER A 230 -11.09 5.65 -21.66
N LEU A 231 -9.87 5.11 -21.67
CA LEU A 231 -9.27 4.51 -22.87
C LEU A 231 -10.04 3.28 -23.36
N ILE A 232 -10.52 2.44 -22.44
CA ILE A 232 -11.25 1.21 -22.77
C ILE A 232 -12.65 1.53 -23.31
N PHE A 233 -13.31 2.55 -22.76
CA PHE A 233 -14.70 2.85 -23.07
C PHE A 233 -14.90 3.98 -24.09
N SER A 234 -13.91 4.86 -24.32
CA SER A 234 -13.98 5.88 -25.38
C SER A 234 -13.98 5.26 -26.78
N GLN A 235 -13.27 4.14 -26.97
CA GLN A 235 -13.20 3.40 -28.23
C GLN A 235 -14.52 2.73 -28.64
N THR A 236 -15.51 2.65 -27.73
CA THR A 236 -16.81 2.05 -28.02
C THR A 236 -17.89 3.05 -28.48
N LYS A 237 -17.54 4.34 -28.64
CA LYS A 237 -18.48 5.41 -29.00
C LYS A 237 -18.65 5.71 -30.50
N GLU A 238 -18.08 4.93 -31.42
CA GLU A 238 -18.36 5.04 -32.88
C GLU A 238 -19.14 3.79 -33.35
N VAL A 239 -20.26 3.85 -34.08
CA VAL A 239 -20.67 4.70 -35.20
C VAL A 239 -22.19 5.01 -35.10
N PRO A 240 -22.65 6.27 -35.17
CA PRO A 240 -24.04 6.55 -35.51
C PRO A 240 -24.24 6.16 -36.97
N ASN A 241 -25.17 5.25 -37.26
CA ASN A 241 -25.63 4.96 -38.62
C ASN A 241 -25.94 6.28 -39.33
N ALA A 242 -25.06 6.72 -40.23
CA ALA A 242 -25.39 7.71 -41.23
C ALA A 242 -26.25 7.01 -42.29
N SER A 243 -27.55 6.85 -41.98
CA SER A 243 -28.57 6.55 -42.97
C SER A 243 -29.38 7.81 -43.24
N ARG A 244 -28.99 8.54 -44.28
CA ARG A 244 -29.90 9.25 -45.18
C ARG A 244 -29.37 9.15 -46.58
#